data_AF-E2NGR8-F1
#
_entry.id   AF-E2NGR8-F1
#
_cell.length_a   1.000
_cell.length_b   1.000
_cell.length_c   1.000
_cell.angle_alpha   90.00
_cell.angle_beta   90.00
_cell.angle_gamma   90.00
#
_symmetry.space_group_name_H-M   'P 1'
#
loop_
_entity.id
_entity.type
_entity.pdbx_description
1 polymer ?
#
loop_
_entity_poly.entity_id
_entity_poly.type
_entity_poly.pdbx_seq_one_letter_code
_entity_poly.pdbx_strand_id
1 'polypeptide(L)'
;MVNLLIAGDFCPNDRVARLIEQEEYSDILGEIKPIIAQMDYSLINLECPIVECPIKPKEKQGPNLKASQLAVKLIKYVNFKCVTLANNHFLDYGDEGVSHTLNILRYEHLDFVGGGEDLSRASGILYKDINGKKIAFINCCEHEFSIATEHSAGANPLNPIQQYYAIVEAKNKADYVIIVVHGGHEYFQLPSPRMQEIYRFFVDIGADAVINHHQHCYSGYEVYKEKPIFYGLGNFCFDKNTQRNSIWNEGYLVKLVLDNKIHFELYPYIQCNDTPNVVLMKKDRVDDFYSSIKCLNEIIADSCRLKLEHQHWMKEREGNLKLVLSPYSNRWFRIMASRGLLPMFLSKKRKLSLLNFIYCESHRDRIVYLLNEGERNE
;
A
#
# COMPACT_ATOMS: atom_id res chain seq x y z
N MET A 1 8.77 7.90 25.87
CA MET A 1 8.04 6.76 25.31
C MET A 1 6.75 7.18 24.62
N VAL A 2 6.55 6.74 23.37
CA VAL A 2 5.29 6.85 22.60
C VAL A 2 4.99 5.48 21.98
N ASN A 3 3.75 5.00 22.11
CA ASN A 3 3.26 3.78 21.45
C ASN A 3 2.47 4.14 20.18
N LEU A 4 3.04 3.84 19.02
CA LEU A 4 2.40 4.00 17.72
C LEU A 4 1.94 2.65 17.21
N LEU A 5 0.72 2.55 16.67
CA LEU A 5 0.23 1.33 16.01
C LEU A 5 -0.01 1.59 14.54
N ILE A 6 0.47 0.72 13.67
CA ILE A 6 0.24 0.78 12.22
C ILE A 6 -0.47 -0.49 11.78
N ALA A 7 -1.58 -0.32 11.09
CA ALA A 7 -2.37 -1.38 10.46
C ALA A 7 -2.18 -1.39 8.94
N GLY A 8 -2.47 -2.54 8.34
CA GLY A 8 -2.39 -2.76 6.89
C GLY A 8 -3.53 -2.13 6.09
N ASP A 9 -3.79 -2.74 4.93
CA ASP A 9 -4.74 -2.22 3.94
C ASP A 9 -6.20 -2.34 4.40
N PHE A 10 -6.89 -1.21 4.42
CA PHE A 10 -8.31 -1.08 4.72
C PHE A 10 -9.07 -0.61 3.48
N CYS A 11 -9.81 -1.53 2.90
CA CYS A 11 -10.73 -1.26 1.80
C CYS A 11 -11.97 -2.14 2.01
N PRO A 12 -12.97 -1.65 2.76
CA PRO A 12 -14.13 -2.46 3.08
C PRO A 12 -14.92 -2.73 1.80
N ASN A 13 -15.13 -4.01 1.52
CA ASN A 13 -15.88 -4.46 0.37
C ASN A 13 -16.76 -5.66 0.77
N ASP A 14 -17.58 -6.15 -0.15
CA ASP A 14 -18.37 -7.37 0.01
C ASP A 14 -19.16 -7.42 1.34
N ARG A 15 -18.84 -8.36 2.25
CA ARG A 15 -19.59 -8.55 3.50
C ARG A 15 -19.30 -7.43 4.49
N VAL A 16 -18.05 -6.95 4.57
CA VAL A 16 -17.66 -5.87 5.47
C VAL A 16 -18.37 -4.57 5.12
N ALA A 17 -18.44 -4.24 3.82
CA ALA A 17 -19.16 -3.04 3.39
C ALA A 17 -20.62 -3.05 3.87
N ARG A 18 -21.31 -4.20 3.77
CA ARG A 18 -22.70 -4.33 4.27
C ARG A 18 -22.83 -4.08 5.77
N LEU A 19 -21.92 -4.63 6.58
CA LEU A 19 -21.93 -4.42 8.03
C LEU A 19 -21.63 -2.97 8.41
N ILE A 20 -20.77 -2.29 7.64
CA ILE A 20 -20.50 -0.86 7.82
C ILE A 20 -21.76 -0.03 7.57
N GLU A 21 -22.52 -0.33 6.50
CA GLU A 21 -23.80 0.35 6.22
C GLU A 21 -24.87 0.11 7.28
N GLN A 22 -24.77 -0.99 8.03
CA GLN A 22 -25.65 -1.33 9.15
C GLN A 22 -25.12 -0.78 10.49
N GLU A 23 -23.97 -0.10 10.50
CA GLU A 23 -23.25 0.37 11.68
C GLU A 23 -22.89 -0.73 12.69
N GLU A 24 -22.76 -1.98 12.22
CA GLU A 24 -22.41 -3.17 13.03
C GLU A 24 -20.88 -3.24 13.27
N TYR A 25 -20.27 -2.13 13.70
CA TYR A 25 -18.82 -1.97 13.81
C TYR A 25 -18.15 -2.94 14.78
N SER A 26 -18.85 -3.31 15.87
CA SER A 26 -18.35 -4.26 16.86
C SER A 26 -18.14 -5.66 16.26
N ASP A 27 -18.95 -6.03 15.29
CA ASP A 27 -18.88 -7.36 14.67
C ASP A 27 -17.69 -7.46 13.71
N ILE A 28 -17.22 -6.33 13.19
CA ILE A 28 -16.06 -6.25 12.29
C ILE A 28 -14.74 -6.19 13.08
N LEU A 29 -14.62 -5.27 14.03
CA LEU A 29 -13.34 -4.92 14.67
C LEU A 29 -13.37 -4.95 16.22
N GLY A 30 -14.38 -5.57 16.83
CA GLY A 30 -14.55 -5.59 18.29
C GLY A 30 -13.35 -6.17 19.05
N GLU A 31 -12.70 -7.22 18.53
CA GLU A 31 -11.55 -7.86 19.16
C GLU A 31 -10.27 -7.01 19.10
N ILE A 32 -10.09 -6.25 18.02
CA ILE A 32 -8.89 -5.42 17.82
C ILE A 32 -9.02 -4.06 18.51
N LYS A 33 -10.25 -3.55 18.68
CA LYS A 33 -10.53 -2.25 19.28
C LYS A 33 -9.80 -2.00 20.62
N PRO A 34 -9.78 -2.92 21.60
CA PRO A 34 -9.05 -2.72 22.86
C PRO A 34 -7.54 -2.51 22.67
N ILE A 35 -6.94 -3.12 21.65
CA ILE A 35 -5.50 -2.98 21.34
C ILE A 35 -5.23 -1.57 20.83
N ILE A 36 -6.01 -1.11 19.85
CA ILE A 36 -5.85 0.22 19.25
C ILE A 36 -6.14 1.31 20.31
N ALA A 37 -7.12 1.10 21.18
CA ALA A 37 -7.49 2.04 22.23
C ALA A 37 -6.36 2.33 23.24
N GLN A 38 -5.41 1.41 23.41
CA GLN A 38 -4.26 1.57 24.32
C GLN A 38 -3.10 2.36 23.70
N MET A 39 -3.20 2.72 22.42
CA MET A 39 -2.11 3.36 21.66
C MET A 39 -2.18 4.88 21.78
N ASP A 40 -1.02 5.52 21.88
CA ASP A 40 -0.94 6.98 21.91
C ASP A 40 -1.33 7.58 20.56
N TYR A 41 -1.00 6.87 19.46
CA TYR A 41 -1.40 7.22 18.11
C TYR A 41 -1.44 5.98 17.21
N SER A 42 -2.28 6.02 16.17
CA SER A 42 -2.59 4.85 15.37
C SER A 42 -2.92 5.24 13.93
N LEU A 43 -2.36 4.49 12.99
CA LEU A 43 -2.44 4.72 11.55
C LEU A 43 -2.99 3.49 10.84
N ILE A 44 -3.74 3.71 9.76
CA ILE A 44 -4.27 2.67 8.89
C ILE A 44 -4.24 3.13 7.43
N ASN A 45 -4.01 2.23 6.48
CA ASN A 45 -4.06 2.58 5.07
C ASN A 45 -5.49 2.56 4.54
N LEU A 46 -6.04 3.73 4.19
CA LEU A 46 -7.35 3.84 3.57
C LEU A 46 -7.20 3.66 2.05
N GLU A 47 -7.31 2.42 1.59
CA GLU A 47 -7.03 2.02 0.20
C GLU A 47 -8.24 2.15 -0.74
N CYS A 48 -9.07 3.17 -0.49
CA CYS A 48 -10.15 3.56 -1.37
C CYS A 48 -10.63 4.98 -1.05
N PRO A 49 -11.12 5.74 -2.03
CA PRO A 49 -11.76 7.02 -1.78
C PRO A 49 -13.13 6.83 -1.10
N ILE A 50 -13.53 7.84 -0.35
CA ILE A 50 -14.86 7.95 0.25
C ILE A 50 -15.78 8.71 -0.70
N VAL A 51 -16.84 8.05 -1.17
CA VAL A 51 -17.71 8.55 -2.23
C VAL A 51 -19.20 8.31 -1.90
N GLU A 52 -19.92 9.39 -1.59
CA GLU A 52 -21.36 9.38 -1.24
C GLU A 52 -22.30 9.60 -2.43
N CYS A 53 -21.82 10.26 -3.48
CA CYS A 53 -22.63 10.64 -4.64
C CYS A 53 -22.36 9.71 -5.84
N PRO A 54 -23.26 9.64 -6.84
CA PRO A 54 -23.01 8.90 -8.08
C PRO A 54 -21.94 9.60 -8.92
N ILE A 55 -20.67 9.43 -8.55
CA ILE A 55 -19.51 9.86 -9.32
C ILE A 55 -19.14 8.74 -10.29
N LYS A 56 -18.89 9.08 -11.56
CA LYS A 56 -18.41 8.11 -12.55
C LYS A 56 -16.98 7.69 -12.19
N PRO A 57 -16.67 6.38 -12.15
CA PRO A 57 -15.30 5.93 -11.93
C PRO A 57 -14.37 6.36 -13.07
N LYS A 58 -13.10 6.61 -12.74
CA LYS A 58 -12.03 6.88 -13.71
C LYS A 58 -11.69 5.59 -14.48
N GLU A 59 -11.46 5.71 -15.77
CA GLU A 59 -10.94 4.60 -16.57
C GLU A 59 -9.50 4.29 -16.17
N LYS A 60 -9.24 3.04 -15.79
CA LYS A 60 -7.92 2.56 -15.39
C LYS A 60 -7.81 1.05 -15.55
N GLN A 61 -6.58 0.55 -15.39
CA GLN A 61 -6.35 -0.88 -15.21
C GLN A 61 -6.63 -1.28 -13.76
N GLY A 62 -7.35 -2.40 -13.56
CA GLY A 62 -7.77 -2.88 -12.24
C GLY A 62 -9.17 -2.42 -11.84
N PRO A 63 -9.69 -2.86 -10.68
CA PRO A 63 -11.03 -2.48 -10.22
C PRO A 63 -11.05 -1.04 -9.69
N ASN A 64 -12.17 -0.34 -9.84
CA ASN A 64 -12.46 0.88 -9.09
C ASN A 64 -13.05 0.52 -7.72
N LEU A 65 -12.43 1.02 -6.65
CA LEU A 65 -12.83 0.78 -5.26
C LEU A 65 -13.32 2.08 -4.62
N LYS A 66 -14.26 1.97 -3.69
CA LYS A 66 -14.76 3.06 -2.87
C LYS A 66 -15.37 2.54 -1.57
N ALA A 67 -15.51 3.43 -0.60
CA ALA A 67 -16.32 3.21 0.58
C ALA A 67 -17.24 4.42 0.85
N SER A 68 -18.21 4.25 1.73
CA SER A 68 -19.04 5.34 2.27
C SER A 68 -18.34 6.03 3.46
N GLN A 69 -18.86 7.18 3.88
CA GLN A 69 -18.43 7.92 5.07
C GLN A 69 -18.55 7.07 6.34
N LEU A 70 -19.44 6.07 6.36
CA LEU A 70 -19.56 5.14 7.50
C LEU A 70 -18.28 4.33 7.71
N ALA A 71 -17.46 4.13 6.68
CA ALA A 71 -16.14 3.54 6.84
C ALA A 71 -15.21 4.45 7.68
N VAL A 72 -15.27 5.76 7.50
CA VAL A 72 -14.53 6.73 8.35
C VAL A 72 -15.03 6.69 9.78
N LYS A 73 -16.34 6.51 9.99
CA LYS A 73 -16.91 6.33 11.34
C LYS A 73 -16.42 5.05 12.00
N LEU A 74 -16.30 3.93 11.28
CA LEU A 74 -15.71 2.69 11.80
C LEU A 74 -14.24 2.91 12.22
N ILE A 75 -13.43 3.56 11.38
CA ILE A 75 -12.02 3.88 11.66
C ILE A 75 -11.91 4.67 12.98
N LYS A 76 -12.74 5.70 13.16
CA LYS A 76 -12.81 6.48 14.41
C LYS A 76 -13.35 5.68 15.59
N TYR A 77 -14.36 4.83 15.39
CA TYR A 77 -14.96 4.00 16.43
C TYR A 77 -13.93 3.07 17.10
N VAL A 78 -12.94 2.61 16.35
CA VAL A 78 -11.84 1.77 16.86
C VAL A 78 -10.59 2.57 17.27
N ASN A 79 -10.67 3.91 17.29
CA ASN A 79 -9.61 4.82 17.71
C ASN A 79 -8.37 4.81 16.79
N PHE A 80 -8.53 4.61 15.48
CA PHE A 80 -7.51 5.04 14.52
C PHE A 80 -7.52 6.56 14.42
N LYS A 81 -6.34 7.19 14.53
CA LYS A 81 -6.20 8.66 14.60
C LYS A 81 -5.73 9.27 13.28
N CYS A 82 -5.17 8.48 12.38
CA CYS A 82 -4.71 8.92 11.08
C CYS A 82 -4.96 7.87 9.99
N VAL A 83 -5.21 8.33 8.78
CA VAL A 83 -5.22 7.47 7.58
C VAL A 83 -4.07 7.83 6.64
N THR A 84 -3.46 6.83 6.01
CA THR A 84 -2.56 7.04 4.87
C THR A 84 -3.37 6.94 3.58
N LEU A 85 -3.13 7.86 2.66
CA LEU A 85 -3.92 8.04 1.43
C LEU A 85 -3.13 7.79 0.14
N ALA A 86 -1.79 7.79 0.21
CA ALA A 86 -0.97 7.45 -0.95
C ALA A 86 -1.07 5.95 -1.21
N ASN A 87 -1.95 5.59 -2.15
CA ASN A 87 -2.12 4.24 -2.68
C ASN A 87 -2.66 4.33 -4.13
N ASN A 88 -2.68 3.19 -4.81
CA ASN A 88 -3.08 3.08 -6.21
C ASN A 88 -4.59 3.27 -6.46
N HIS A 89 -5.42 3.23 -5.41
CA HIS A 89 -6.87 3.35 -5.49
C HIS A 89 -7.41 4.75 -5.18
N PHE A 90 -6.60 5.65 -4.64
CA PHE A 90 -7.06 6.95 -4.12
C PHE A 90 -7.76 7.84 -5.17
N LEU A 91 -7.40 7.72 -6.45
CA LEU A 91 -7.98 8.49 -7.57
C LEU A 91 -9.03 7.70 -8.38
N ASP A 92 -9.55 6.60 -7.86
CA ASP A 92 -10.48 5.72 -8.60
C ASP A 92 -11.76 6.41 -9.07
N TYR A 93 -12.13 7.52 -8.42
CA TYR A 93 -13.28 8.38 -8.73
C TYR A 93 -12.86 9.81 -9.08
N GLY A 94 -11.63 9.99 -9.56
CA GLY A 94 -11.09 11.27 -10.01
C GLY A 94 -10.98 12.33 -8.91
N ASP A 95 -10.79 13.58 -9.35
CA ASP A 95 -10.59 14.72 -8.45
C ASP A 95 -11.76 14.96 -7.49
N GLU A 96 -12.99 14.69 -7.95
CA GLU A 96 -14.20 14.79 -7.11
C GLU A 96 -14.17 13.76 -5.96
N GLY A 97 -13.79 12.51 -6.25
CA GLY A 97 -13.65 11.46 -5.23
C GLY A 97 -12.57 11.78 -4.19
N VAL A 98 -11.43 12.34 -4.64
CA VAL A 98 -10.38 12.81 -3.72
C VAL A 98 -10.88 13.97 -2.88
N SER A 99 -11.49 14.99 -3.49
CA SER A 99 -12.02 16.16 -2.78
C SER A 99 -13.05 15.76 -1.72
N HIS A 100 -13.98 14.86 -2.05
CA HIS A 100 -14.95 14.31 -1.10
C HIS A 100 -14.28 13.61 0.07
N THR A 101 -13.30 12.75 -0.22
CA THR A 101 -12.52 12.04 0.81
C THR A 101 -11.86 13.03 1.76
N LEU A 102 -11.12 14.01 1.23
CA LEU A 102 -10.41 15.00 2.05
C LEU A 102 -11.37 15.86 2.89
N ASN A 103 -12.51 16.27 2.32
CA ASN A 103 -13.52 17.05 3.05
C ASN A 103 -14.15 16.25 4.19
N ILE A 104 -14.46 14.97 3.97
CA ILE A 104 -14.99 14.09 5.01
C ILE A 104 -13.96 13.88 6.12
N LEU A 105 -12.70 13.61 5.78
CA LEU A 105 -11.64 13.44 6.79
C LEU A 105 -11.45 14.70 7.64
N ARG A 106 -11.46 15.89 7.01
CA ARG A 106 -11.41 17.19 7.70
C ARG A 106 -12.62 17.40 8.62
N TYR A 107 -13.82 17.14 8.11
CA TYR A 107 -15.08 17.26 8.87
C TYR A 107 -15.10 16.32 10.09
N GLU A 108 -14.61 15.11 9.91
CA GLU A 108 -14.52 14.10 10.96
C GLU A 108 -13.31 14.31 11.90
N HIS A 109 -12.48 15.33 11.68
CA HIS A 109 -11.26 15.59 12.45
C HIS A 109 -10.32 14.37 12.51
N LEU A 110 -10.21 13.62 11.40
CA LEU A 110 -9.30 12.50 11.26
C LEU A 110 -8.04 12.97 10.52
N ASP A 111 -6.86 12.77 11.13
CA ASP A 111 -5.60 13.16 10.48
C ASP A 111 -5.39 12.32 9.21
N PHE A 112 -4.67 12.87 8.23
CA PHE A 112 -4.29 12.13 7.03
C PHE A 112 -2.98 12.61 6.44
N VAL A 113 -2.35 11.76 5.61
CA VAL A 113 -1.09 12.05 4.91
C VAL A 113 -1.02 11.30 3.58
N GLY A 114 -0.29 11.84 2.61
CA GLY A 114 0.01 11.18 1.33
C GLY A 114 -1.01 11.38 0.21
N GLY A 115 -2.03 12.23 0.43
CA GLY A 115 -3.04 12.57 -0.58
C GLY A 115 -3.43 14.04 -0.49
N GLY A 116 -3.75 14.65 -1.63
CA GLY A 116 -4.07 16.09 -1.69
C GLY A 116 -4.74 16.50 -2.98
N GLU A 117 -5.20 17.75 -3.00
CA GLU A 117 -5.82 18.40 -4.17
C GLU A 117 -4.83 18.66 -5.32
N ASP A 118 -3.53 18.60 -5.03
CA ASP A 118 -2.42 18.72 -5.96
C ASP A 118 -1.17 18.03 -5.39
N LEU A 119 -0.08 17.95 -6.17
CA LEU A 119 1.18 17.34 -5.77
C LEU A 119 1.83 18.04 -4.57
N SER A 120 1.69 19.36 -4.42
CA SER A 120 2.24 20.10 -3.27
C SER A 120 1.52 19.72 -1.98
N ARG A 121 0.20 19.50 -2.02
CA ARG A 121 -0.60 19.06 -0.87
C ARG A 121 -0.38 17.58 -0.58
N ALA A 122 -0.38 16.74 -1.61
CA ALA A 122 -0.18 15.31 -1.48
C ALA A 122 1.19 14.96 -0.87
N SER A 123 2.24 15.69 -1.28
CA SER A 123 3.61 15.51 -0.77
C SER A 123 3.88 16.10 0.63
N GLY A 124 2.86 16.68 1.26
CA GLY A 124 2.97 17.28 2.59
C GLY A 124 3.37 16.28 3.69
N ILE A 125 4.17 16.75 4.64
CA ILE A 125 4.59 16.01 5.83
C ILE A 125 3.59 16.28 6.96
N LEU A 126 3.05 15.22 7.58
CA LEU A 126 2.20 15.36 8.76
C LEU A 126 3.07 15.37 10.03
N TYR A 127 3.09 16.48 10.76
CA TYR A 127 3.76 16.57 12.05
C TYR A 127 2.74 16.48 13.19
N LYS A 128 2.99 15.61 14.17
CA LYS A 128 2.16 15.47 15.38
C LYS A 128 3.02 15.52 16.64
N ASP A 129 2.59 16.32 17.61
CA ASP A 129 3.12 16.28 18.97
C ASP A 129 2.34 15.24 19.80
N ILE A 130 3.00 14.14 20.15
CA ILE A 130 2.42 13.00 20.87
C ILE A 130 3.27 12.77 22.12
N ASN A 131 2.68 12.93 23.30
CA ASN A 131 3.35 12.83 24.61
C ASN A 131 4.68 13.62 24.68
N GLY A 132 4.70 14.84 24.13
CA GLY A 132 5.87 15.72 24.13
C GLY A 132 6.98 15.33 23.14
N LYS A 133 6.71 14.39 22.23
CA LYS A 133 7.58 14.05 21.09
C LYS A 133 6.92 14.45 19.79
N LYS A 134 7.68 15.14 18.95
CA LYS A 134 7.24 15.53 17.62
C LYS A 134 7.58 14.43 16.62
N ILE A 135 6.56 13.89 15.98
CA ILE A 135 6.68 12.77 15.04
C ILE A 135 6.24 13.25 13.66
N ALA A 136 7.08 13.00 12.65
CA ALA A 136 6.79 13.28 11.26
C ALA A 136 6.35 12.00 10.55
N PHE A 137 5.24 12.06 9.83
CA PHE A 137 4.75 11.00 8.97
C PHE A 137 4.84 11.44 7.52
N ILE A 138 5.40 10.58 6.68
CA ILE A 138 5.47 10.77 5.23
C ILE A 138 4.86 9.52 4.59
N ASN A 139 3.92 9.71 3.67
CA ASN A 139 3.31 8.61 2.94
C ASN A 139 3.42 8.84 1.43
N CYS A 140 3.85 7.82 0.70
CA CYS A 140 3.95 7.82 -0.76
C CYS A 140 3.59 6.44 -1.34
N CYS A 141 3.28 6.39 -2.64
CA CYS A 141 2.98 5.14 -3.33
C CYS A 141 3.72 5.00 -4.66
N GLU A 142 3.89 3.77 -5.15
CA GLU A 142 4.42 3.57 -6.49
C GLU A 142 3.58 4.31 -7.55
N HIS A 143 4.25 4.66 -8.65
CA HIS A 143 3.66 5.48 -9.69
C HIS A 143 2.62 4.68 -10.49
N GLU A 144 1.35 4.95 -10.23
CA GLU A 144 0.19 4.34 -10.89
C GLU A 144 -0.81 5.40 -11.37
N PHE A 145 -2.05 5.00 -11.69
CA PHE A 145 -3.11 5.87 -12.18
C PHE A 145 -3.68 6.83 -11.12
N SER A 146 -3.10 6.86 -9.91
CA SER A 146 -3.59 7.65 -8.77
C SER A 146 -2.74 8.88 -8.42
N ILE A 147 -1.64 9.13 -9.12
CA ILE A 147 -0.66 10.15 -8.76
C ILE A 147 -1.18 11.58 -8.96
N ALA A 148 -0.99 12.42 -7.95
CA ALA A 148 -1.27 13.86 -8.04
C ALA A 148 -0.30 14.56 -9.01
N THR A 149 -0.79 15.58 -9.70
CA THR A 149 0.04 16.44 -10.56
C THR A 149 0.09 17.86 -9.98
N GLU A 150 0.80 18.79 -10.63
CA GLU A 150 0.79 20.21 -10.23
C GLU A 150 -0.62 20.81 -10.23
N HIS A 151 -1.57 20.23 -10.97
CA HIS A 151 -2.90 20.80 -11.19
C HIS A 151 -4.05 19.81 -10.98
N SER A 152 -3.78 18.58 -10.53
CA SER A 152 -4.81 17.57 -10.31
C SER A 152 -4.56 16.81 -9.01
N ALA A 153 -5.67 16.38 -8.40
CA ALA A 153 -5.65 15.71 -7.12
C ALA A 153 -5.08 14.28 -7.24
N GLY A 154 -4.68 13.70 -6.12
CA GLY A 154 -4.21 12.32 -6.07
C GLY A 154 -3.23 12.04 -4.94
N ALA A 155 -2.50 10.94 -5.12
CA ALA A 155 -1.54 10.38 -4.20
C ALA A 155 -0.13 10.96 -4.39
N ASN A 156 0.63 11.00 -3.31
CA ASN A 156 2.05 11.37 -3.32
C ASN A 156 2.89 10.25 -3.98
N PRO A 157 3.61 10.52 -5.08
CA PRO A 157 4.41 9.50 -5.74
C PRO A 157 5.68 9.14 -4.96
N LEU A 158 6.05 7.87 -5.03
CA LEU A 158 7.36 7.36 -4.65
C LEU A 158 8.36 7.84 -5.71
N ASN A 159 9.08 8.89 -5.36
CA ASN A 159 10.22 9.45 -6.06
C ASN A 159 11.34 9.67 -5.03
N PRO A 160 12.37 8.80 -4.99
CA PRO A 160 13.42 8.85 -3.97
C PRO A 160 14.07 10.24 -3.78
N ILE A 161 14.12 11.07 -4.82
CA ILE A 161 14.65 12.44 -4.74
C ILE A 161 13.70 13.34 -3.92
N GLN A 162 12.40 13.25 -4.15
CA GLN A 162 11.41 14.04 -3.40
C GLN A 162 11.32 13.55 -1.95
N GLN A 163 11.33 12.23 -1.74
CA GLN A 163 11.40 11.70 -0.37
C GLN A 163 12.71 12.06 0.34
N TYR A 164 13.84 12.20 -0.38
CA TYR A 164 15.07 12.72 0.23
C TYR A 164 14.87 14.11 0.85
N TYR A 165 14.32 15.06 0.09
CA TYR A 165 14.08 16.41 0.60
C TYR A 165 13.10 16.41 1.79
N ALA A 166 12.02 15.63 1.70
CA ALA A 166 11.03 15.54 2.77
C ALA A 166 11.60 14.91 4.05
N ILE A 167 12.41 13.84 3.94
CA ILE A 167 13.02 13.17 5.09
C ILE A 167 14.06 14.06 5.76
N VAL A 168 14.90 14.74 4.97
CA VAL A 168 15.88 15.69 5.51
C VAL A 168 15.20 16.87 6.20
N GLU A 169 14.12 17.40 5.63
CA GLU A 169 13.32 18.43 6.30
C GLU A 169 12.73 17.92 7.62
N ALA A 170 12.08 16.76 7.58
CA ALA A 170 11.45 16.14 8.75
C ALA A 170 12.47 15.88 9.87
N LYS A 171 13.66 15.39 9.53
CA LYS A 171 14.70 15.07 10.50
C LYS A 171 15.20 16.30 11.26
N ASN A 172 15.12 17.49 10.66
CA ASN A 172 15.46 18.74 11.32
C ASN A 172 14.33 19.31 12.20
N LYS A 173 13.10 18.81 12.04
CA LYS A 173 11.88 19.39 12.66
C LYS A 173 11.14 18.44 13.60
N ALA A 174 11.53 17.17 13.67
CA ALA A 174 10.86 16.12 14.44
C ALA A 174 11.88 15.24 15.19
N ASP A 175 11.45 14.65 16.31
CA ASP A 175 12.20 13.65 17.05
C ASP A 175 12.30 12.32 16.29
N TYR A 176 11.22 11.93 15.59
CA TYR A 176 11.13 10.69 14.83
C TYR A 176 10.49 10.92 13.46
N VAL A 177 11.00 10.23 12.44
CA VAL A 177 10.47 10.26 11.06
C VAL A 177 10.00 8.87 10.64
N ILE A 178 8.70 8.72 10.38
CA ILE A 178 8.07 7.45 10.01
C ILE A 178 7.61 7.53 8.55
N ILE A 179 8.07 6.59 7.72
CA ILE A 179 7.71 6.53 6.30
C ILE A 179 6.77 5.36 6.06
N VAL A 180 5.66 5.62 5.39
CA VAL A 180 4.72 4.58 4.93
C VAL A 180 4.69 4.56 3.41
N VAL A 181 5.04 3.43 2.81
CA VAL A 181 5.09 3.27 1.35
C VAL A 181 4.03 2.29 0.90
N HIS A 182 3.25 2.62 -0.12
CA HIS A 182 2.30 1.70 -0.74
C HIS A 182 2.82 1.26 -2.11
N GLY A 183 3.25 0.00 -2.24
CA GLY A 183 3.81 -0.52 -3.48
C GLY A 183 4.43 -1.90 -3.32
N GLY A 184 4.95 -2.44 -4.40
CA GLY A 184 5.50 -3.79 -4.47
C GLY A 184 4.69 -4.73 -5.35
N HIS A 185 5.08 -6.00 -5.35
CA HIS A 185 4.44 -6.99 -6.18
C HIS A 185 3.29 -7.66 -5.40
N GLU A 186 2.05 -7.53 -5.89
CA GLU A 186 0.90 -8.22 -5.33
C GLU A 186 1.15 -9.73 -5.19
N TYR A 187 0.78 -10.29 -4.03
CA TYR A 187 0.95 -11.70 -3.68
C TYR A 187 2.42 -12.19 -3.66
N PHE A 188 3.38 -11.29 -3.50
CA PHE A 188 4.78 -11.64 -3.26
C PHE A 188 5.20 -11.20 -1.85
N GLN A 189 5.41 -12.17 -0.95
CA GLN A 189 5.72 -11.89 0.46
C GLN A 189 7.16 -11.40 0.73
N LEU A 190 7.93 -11.11 -0.31
CA LEU A 190 9.30 -10.58 -0.19
C LEU A 190 9.37 -9.24 -0.92
N PRO A 191 10.23 -8.30 -0.48
CA PRO A 191 10.46 -7.09 -1.24
C PRO A 191 11.20 -7.39 -2.54
N SER A 192 10.97 -6.58 -3.57
CA SER A 192 11.91 -6.56 -4.69
C SER A 192 13.27 -5.99 -4.23
N PRO A 193 14.40 -6.40 -4.83
CA PRO A 193 15.70 -5.83 -4.48
C PRO A 193 15.74 -4.30 -4.58
N ARG A 194 15.04 -3.71 -5.57
CA ARG A 194 14.89 -2.27 -5.73
C ARG A 194 14.19 -1.62 -4.53
N MET A 195 13.13 -2.23 -4.00
CA MET A 195 12.41 -1.67 -2.86
C MET A 195 13.21 -1.79 -1.56
N GLN A 196 13.92 -2.91 -1.36
CA GLN A 196 14.85 -3.03 -0.23
C GLN A 196 15.91 -1.92 -0.27
N GLU A 197 16.50 -1.67 -1.44
CA GLU A 197 17.47 -0.59 -1.63
C GLU A 197 16.89 0.79 -1.30
N ILE A 198 15.70 1.11 -1.82
CA ILE A 198 15.02 2.39 -1.54
C ILE A 198 14.71 2.55 -0.05
N TYR A 199 14.24 1.51 0.63
CA TYR A 199 13.85 1.62 2.05
C TYR A 199 15.07 1.74 2.96
N ARG A 200 16.16 1.04 2.64
CA ARG A 200 17.45 1.24 3.32
C ARG A 200 18.00 2.65 3.07
N PHE A 201 17.85 3.18 1.86
CA PHE A 201 18.21 4.57 1.55
C PHE A 201 17.40 5.58 2.39
N PHE A 202 16.10 5.36 2.59
CA PHE A 202 15.30 6.22 3.47
C PHE A 202 15.80 6.22 4.91
N VAL A 203 16.21 5.06 5.43
CA VAL A 203 16.87 4.98 6.76
C VAL A 203 18.21 5.72 6.75
N ASP A 204 19.03 5.55 5.71
CA ASP A 204 20.34 6.18 5.59
C ASP A 204 20.28 7.72 5.65
N ILE A 205 19.18 8.32 5.19
CA ILE A 205 19.00 9.77 5.13
C ILE A 205 18.14 10.33 6.27
N GLY A 206 17.70 9.49 7.21
CA GLY A 206 17.12 9.95 8.48
C GLY A 206 15.77 9.38 8.87
N ALA A 207 15.18 8.45 8.09
CA ALA A 207 13.98 7.74 8.52
C ALA A 207 14.26 6.86 9.73
N ASP A 208 13.35 6.90 10.69
CA ASP A 208 13.41 6.15 11.94
C ASP A 208 12.63 4.82 11.87
N ALA A 209 11.64 4.71 10.98
CA ALA A 209 11.03 3.45 10.58
C ALA A 209 10.45 3.56 9.16
N VAL A 210 10.41 2.43 8.45
CA VAL A 210 9.76 2.31 7.13
C VAL A 210 8.75 1.17 7.15
N ILE A 211 7.52 1.43 6.71
CA ILE A 211 6.42 0.46 6.69
C ILE A 211 5.87 0.37 5.27
N ASN A 212 5.60 -0.84 4.79
CA ASN A 212 5.04 -1.06 3.46
C ASN A 212 3.67 -1.76 3.47
N HIS A 213 2.86 -1.40 2.48
CA HIS A 213 1.50 -1.88 2.18
C HIS A 213 1.42 -2.38 0.72
N HIS A 214 0.22 -2.64 0.17
CA HIS A 214 -0.07 -2.97 -1.25
C HIS A 214 0.01 -4.44 -1.63
N GLN A 215 0.98 -5.20 -1.10
CA GLN A 215 1.22 -6.56 -1.60
C GLN A 215 0.05 -7.53 -1.36
N HIS A 216 -0.97 -7.14 -0.57
CA HIS A 216 -2.12 -7.95 -0.16
C HIS A 216 -1.75 -9.32 0.42
N CYS A 217 -0.54 -9.40 0.96
CA CYS A 217 0.01 -10.49 1.75
C CYS A 217 1.00 -9.85 2.71
N TYR A 218 1.16 -10.45 3.89
CA TYR A 218 2.18 -9.96 4.80
C TYR A 218 3.58 -10.37 4.33
N SER A 219 4.57 -9.55 4.64
CA SER A 219 5.98 -9.79 4.39
C SER A 219 6.77 -9.80 5.69
N GLY A 220 8.04 -10.19 5.60
CA GLY A 220 9.00 -10.07 6.70
C GLY A 220 9.43 -8.63 6.94
N TYR A 221 10.41 -8.49 7.82
CA TYR A 221 11.02 -7.22 8.20
C TYR A 221 12.52 -7.38 8.38
N GLU A 222 13.23 -6.27 8.42
CA GLU A 222 14.62 -6.22 8.88
C GLU A 222 14.84 -5.09 9.87
N VAL A 223 15.91 -5.18 10.65
CA VAL A 223 16.42 -4.07 11.46
C VAL A 223 17.71 -3.58 10.83
N TYR A 224 17.62 -2.55 10.00
CA TYR A 224 18.74 -1.95 9.30
C TYR A 224 19.23 -0.72 10.07
N LYS A 225 20.50 -0.72 10.51
CA LYS A 225 21.09 0.36 11.34
C LYS A 225 20.25 0.74 12.56
N GLU A 226 19.80 -0.27 13.31
CA GLU A 226 18.90 -0.14 14.48
C GLU A 226 17.50 0.43 14.18
N LYS A 227 17.11 0.56 12.90
CA LYS A 227 15.79 1.04 12.48
C LYS A 227 14.98 -0.07 11.83
N PRO A 228 13.71 -0.28 12.22
CA PRO A 228 12.90 -1.33 11.62
C PRO A 228 12.38 -0.92 10.24
N ILE A 229 12.42 -1.89 9.31
CA ILE A 229 11.82 -1.81 7.97
C ILE A 229 10.87 -2.99 7.83
N PHE A 230 9.57 -2.72 7.69
CA PHE A 230 8.53 -3.72 7.44
C PHE A 230 8.15 -3.70 5.96
N TYR A 231 8.27 -4.85 5.29
CA TYR A 231 8.07 -4.92 3.83
C TYR A 231 6.64 -5.23 3.41
N GLY A 232 5.70 -5.38 4.35
CA GLY A 232 4.31 -5.68 4.03
C GLY A 232 3.55 -6.11 5.28
N LEU A 233 2.51 -5.36 5.66
CA LEU A 233 1.66 -5.73 6.81
C LEU A 233 0.52 -6.69 6.45
N GLY A 234 0.21 -6.83 5.16
CA GLY A 234 -0.96 -7.52 4.65
C GLY A 234 -2.23 -6.66 4.70
N ASN A 235 -3.36 -7.27 4.35
CA ASN A 235 -4.67 -6.61 4.45
C ASN A 235 -5.11 -6.56 5.90
N PHE A 236 -5.72 -5.46 6.35
CA PHE A 236 -6.32 -5.35 7.68
C PHE A 236 -7.81 -5.63 7.66
N CYS A 237 -8.58 -4.96 6.80
CA CYS A 237 -10.01 -5.22 6.63
C CYS A 237 -10.37 -4.99 5.17
N PHE A 238 -10.15 -6.03 4.38
CA PHE A 238 -10.30 -6.01 2.93
C PHE A 238 -10.92 -7.33 2.49
N ASP A 239 -12.25 -7.43 2.60
CA ASP A 239 -12.97 -8.63 2.20
C ASP A 239 -13.00 -8.77 0.69
N LYS A 240 -12.82 -10.00 0.23
CA LYS A 240 -12.87 -10.37 -1.18
C LYS A 240 -13.47 -11.75 -1.26
N ASN A 241 -14.69 -11.88 -1.78
CA ASN A 241 -15.45 -13.13 -1.82
C ASN A 241 -14.73 -14.32 -2.47
N THR A 242 -13.72 -14.07 -3.29
CA THR A 242 -12.90 -15.10 -3.96
C THR A 242 -11.66 -15.52 -3.18
N GLN A 243 -11.38 -14.91 -2.01
CA GLN A 243 -10.20 -15.16 -1.19
C GLN A 243 -10.62 -15.60 0.22
N ARG A 244 -10.39 -16.88 0.52
CA ARG A 244 -10.61 -17.51 1.82
C ARG A 244 -9.46 -18.46 2.09
N ASN A 245 -9.10 -18.62 3.37
CA ASN A 245 -8.03 -19.52 3.83
C ASN A 245 -6.75 -19.35 3.00
N SER A 246 -6.39 -18.10 2.72
CA SER A 246 -5.29 -17.74 1.85
C SER A 246 -4.47 -16.62 2.47
N ILE A 247 -3.29 -16.34 1.89
CA ILE A 247 -2.41 -15.28 2.37
C ILE A 247 -3.06 -13.86 2.31
N TRP A 248 -4.12 -13.68 1.52
CA TRP A 248 -4.93 -12.46 1.49
C TRP A 248 -5.58 -12.15 2.85
N ASN A 249 -5.89 -13.21 3.61
CA ASN A 249 -6.62 -13.15 4.87
C ASN A 249 -5.70 -13.06 6.08
N GLU A 250 -4.39 -13.06 5.88
CA GLU A 250 -3.40 -13.04 6.97
C GLU A 250 -2.63 -11.72 6.96
N GLY A 251 -2.42 -11.15 8.15
CA GLY A 251 -1.71 -9.89 8.32
C GLY A 251 -1.21 -9.72 9.74
N TYR A 252 -0.54 -8.61 10.01
CA TYR A 252 -0.15 -8.24 11.36
C TYR A 252 -0.16 -6.73 11.59
N LEU A 253 -0.55 -6.33 12.80
CA LEU A 253 -0.36 -4.97 13.26
C LEU A 253 1.06 -4.81 13.77
N VAL A 254 1.63 -3.62 13.58
CA VAL A 254 2.93 -3.27 14.15
C VAL A 254 2.73 -2.19 15.20
N LYS A 255 3.12 -2.47 16.44
CA LYS A 255 3.30 -1.43 17.46
C LYS A 255 4.75 -1.03 17.49
N LEU A 256 5.05 0.24 17.23
CA LEU A 256 6.35 0.85 17.46
C LEU A 256 6.36 1.52 18.83
N VAL A 257 7.36 1.18 19.63
CA VAL A 257 7.64 1.84 20.92
C VAL A 257 8.81 2.79 20.71
N LEU A 258 8.52 4.09 20.68
CA LEU A 258 9.50 5.15 20.45
C LEU A 258 10.06 5.65 21.78
N ASP A 259 11.26 5.20 22.16
CA ASP A 259 11.90 5.57 23.42
C ASP A 259 13.43 5.56 23.34
N ASN A 260 14.04 6.66 22.86
CA ASN A 260 15.47 6.79 22.50
C ASN A 260 15.93 5.82 21.40
N LYS A 261 15.63 4.52 21.55
CA LYS A 261 15.64 3.47 20.54
C LYS A 261 14.21 3.10 20.15
N ILE A 262 14.07 2.40 19.02
CA ILE A 262 12.78 1.95 18.51
C ILE A 262 12.70 0.45 18.72
N HIS A 263 11.72 0.05 19.52
CA HIS A 263 11.32 -1.34 19.68
C HIS A 263 10.00 -1.57 18.96
N PHE A 264 9.67 -2.82 18.68
CA PHE A 264 8.39 -3.15 18.08
C PHE A 264 7.82 -4.46 18.58
N GLU A 265 6.50 -4.55 18.54
CA GLU A 265 5.69 -5.75 18.84
C GLU A 265 4.76 -6.02 17.65
N LEU A 266 4.55 -7.30 17.33
CA LEU A 266 3.65 -7.72 16.26
C LEU A 266 2.37 -8.34 16.85
N TYR A 267 1.22 -7.96 16.31
CA TYR A 267 -0.06 -8.59 16.61
C TYR A 267 -0.59 -9.26 15.33
N PRO A 268 -0.26 -10.54 15.09
CA PRO A 268 -0.75 -11.25 13.92
C PRO A 268 -2.26 -11.51 14.03
N TYR A 269 -2.96 -11.38 12.91
CA TYR A 269 -4.41 -11.52 12.83
C TYR A 269 -4.84 -12.24 11.54
N ILE A 270 -6.09 -12.71 11.55
CA ILE A 270 -6.81 -13.18 10.38
C ILE A 270 -7.96 -12.21 10.10
N GLN A 271 -8.12 -11.82 8.83
CA GLN A 271 -9.16 -10.90 8.39
C GLN A 271 -10.07 -11.52 7.32
N CYS A 272 -11.37 -11.29 7.46
CA CYS A 272 -12.40 -11.61 6.47
C CYS A 272 -12.32 -13.03 5.92
N ASN A 273 -11.99 -14.00 6.77
CA ASN A 273 -11.98 -15.41 6.40
C ASN A 273 -13.41 -15.98 6.49
N ASP A 274 -13.66 -16.88 7.44
CA ASP A 274 -14.99 -17.47 7.64
C ASP A 274 -16.03 -16.38 7.97
N THR A 275 -15.68 -15.46 8.85
CA THR A 275 -16.47 -14.29 9.24
C THR A 275 -15.88 -12.99 8.69
N PRO A 276 -16.70 -11.95 8.44
CA PRO A 276 -16.26 -10.66 7.89
C PRO A 276 -15.68 -9.74 8.98
N ASN A 277 -14.75 -10.27 9.77
CA ASN A 277 -14.16 -9.59 10.91
C ASN A 277 -12.64 -9.75 10.94
N VAL A 278 -11.99 -9.04 11.86
CA VAL A 278 -10.56 -9.14 12.13
C VAL A 278 -10.36 -9.69 13.55
N VAL A 279 -9.66 -10.82 13.64
CA VAL A 279 -9.44 -11.55 14.89
C VAL A 279 -7.97 -11.86 15.06
N LEU A 280 -7.45 -11.81 16.29
CA LEU A 280 -6.06 -12.17 16.54
C LEU A 280 -5.83 -13.66 16.25
N MET A 281 -4.65 -13.99 15.76
CA MET A 281 -4.26 -15.38 15.60
C MET A 281 -4.21 -16.07 16.98
N LYS A 282 -4.79 -17.27 17.04
CA LYS A 282 -4.69 -18.15 18.22
C LYS A 282 -3.30 -18.78 18.29
N LYS A 283 -2.89 -19.22 19.48
CA LYS A 283 -1.54 -19.69 19.80
C LYS A 283 -0.90 -20.59 18.73
N ASP A 284 -1.61 -21.64 18.30
CA ASP A 284 -1.08 -22.60 17.32
C ASP A 284 -0.70 -21.94 15.98
N ARG A 285 -1.54 -21.01 15.50
CA ARG A 285 -1.31 -20.23 14.28
C ARG A 285 -0.22 -19.16 14.46
N VAL A 286 -0.06 -18.66 15.68
CA VAL A 286 0.96 -17.64 16.00
C VAL A 286 2.37 -18.23 15.84
N ASP A 287 2.58 -19.48 16.24
CA ASP A 287 3.88 -20.14 16.10
C ASP A 287 4.25 -20.37 14.62
N ASP A 288 3.27 -20.75 13.79
CA ASP A 288 3.43 -20.87 12.32
C ASP A 288 3.74 -19.51 11.67
N PHE A 289 3.05 -18.45 12.10
CA PHE A 289 3.30 -17.09 11.65
C PHE A 289 4.72 -16.64 11.96
N TYR A 290 5.19 -16.79 13.21
CA TYR A 290 6.55 -16.40 13.57
C TYR A 290 7.62 -17.24 12.89
N SER A 291 7.34 -18.52 12.62
CA SER A 291 8.21 -19.39 11.81
C SER A 291 8.32 -18.88 10.37
N SER A 292 7.20 -18.46 9.78
CA SER A 292 7.15 -17.87 8.43
C SER A 292 7.90 -16.54 8.37
N ILE A 293 7.67 -15.65 9.34
CA ILE A 293 8.41 -14.38 9.47
C ILE A 293 9.91 -14.62 9.58
N LYS A 294 10.35 -15.59 10.39
CA LYS A 294 11.78 -15.92 10.50
C LYS A 294 12.38 -16.32 9.14
N CYS A 295 11.70 -17.19 8.40
CA CYS A 295 12.14 -17.61 7.06
C CYS A 295 12.22 -16.43 6.08
N LEU A 296 11.19 -15.57 6.06
CA LEU A 296 11.18 -14.36 5.23
C LEU A 296 12.35 -13.43 5.59
N ASN A 297 12.59 -13.20 6.88
CA ASN A 297 13.66 -12.34 7.38
C ASN A 297 15.05 -12.90 7.01
N GLU A 298 15.25 -14.22 7.08
CA GLU A 298 16.49 -14.88 6.65
C GLU A 298 16.75 -14.67 5.14
N ILE A 299 15.71 -14.70 4.31
CA ILE A 299 15.82 -14.41 2.87
C ILE A 299 16.13 -12.93 2.65
N ILE A 300 15.42 -12.02 3.33
CA ILE A 300 15.59 -10.57 3.22
C ILE A 300 17.02 -10.14 3.60
N ALA A 301 17.61 -10.79 4.61
CA ALA A 301 18.96 -10.51 5.08
C ALA A 301 20.05 -10.95 4.06
N ASP A 302 19.78 -11.92 3.20
CA ASP A 302 20.70 -12.41 2.17
C ASP A 302 20.32 -11.82 0.79
N SER A 303 21.06 -10.80 0.35
CA SER A 303 20.81 -10.13 -0.93
C SER A 303 20.92 -11.06 -2.15
N CYS A 304 21.72 -12.12 -2.10
CA CYS A 304 21.81 -13.09 -3.18
C CYS A 304 20.55 -13.96 -3.22
N ARG A 305 20.15 -14.49 -2.06
CA ARG A 305 18.93 -15.30 -1.92
C ARG A 305 17.68 -14.51 -2.28
N LEU A 306 17.53 -13.28 -1.78
CA LEU A 306 16.41 -12.39 -2.12
C LEU A 306 16.29 -12.17 -3.63
N LYS A 307 17.42 -11.92 -4.31
CA LYS A 307 17.44 -11.74 -5.77
C LYS A 307 17.03 -13.01 -6.51
N LEU A 308 17.44 -14.18 -6.03
CA LEU A 308 17.06 -15.47 -6.62
C LEU A 308 15.56 -15.74 -6.45
N GLU A 309 15.00 -15.53 -5.26
CA GLU A 309 13.57 -15.70 -4.98
C GLU A 309 12.71 -14.72 -5.81
N HIS A 310 13.13 -13.46 -5.92
CA HIS A 310 12.47 -12.48 -6.79
C HIS A 310 12.49 -12.91 -8.26
N GLN A 311 13.62 -13.39 -8.77
CA GLN A 311 13.71 -13.92 -10.14
C GLN A 311 12.85 -15.17 -10.35
N HIS A 312 12.76 -16.03 -9.35
CA HIS A 312 11.91 -17.22 -9.39
C HIS A 312 10.44 -16.82 -9.50
N TRP A 313 9.97 -15.95 -8.61
CA TRP A 313 8.60 -15.42 -8.64
C TRP A 313 8.26 -14.74 -9.97
N MET A 314 9.17 -13.93 -10.52
CA MET A 314 8.99 -13.28 -11.82
C MET A 314 8.77 -14.31 -12.95
N LYS A 315 9.53 -15.41 -12.96
CA LYS A 315 9.42 -16.49 -13.97
C LYS A 315 8.07 -17.20 -13.90
N GLU A 316 7.59 -17.50 -12.69
CA GLU A 316 6.30 -18.16 -12.49
C GLU A 316 5.11 -17.31 -12.97
N ARG A 317 5.26 -15.99 -12.95
CA ARG A 317 4.18 -15.03 -13.30
C ARG A 317 4.30 -14.40 -14.69
N GLU A 318 5.25 -14.85 -15.53
CA GLU A 318 5.48 -14.30 -16.88
C GLU A 318 4.29 -14.42 -17.85
N GLY A 319 3.41 -15.41 -17.63
CA GLY A 319 2.38 -15.81 -18.60
C GLY A 319 1.42 -14.68 -18.99
N ASN A 320 0.93 -13.93 -18.00
CA ASN A 320 -0.03 -12.84 -18.23
C ASN A 320 0.63 -11.62 -18.92
N LEU A 321 1.90 -11.35 -18.63
CA LEU A 321 2.61 -10.19 -19.19
C LEU A 321 2.86 -10.35 -20.70
N LYS A 322 3.13 -11.58 -21.16
CA LYS A 322 3.32 -11.88 -22.60
C LYS A 322 2.06 -11.55 -23.43
N LEU A 323 0.87 -11.73 -22.84
CA LEU A 323 -0.40 -11.37 -23.47
C LEU A 323 -0.57 -9.85 -23.59
N VAL A 324 -0.21 -9.08 -22.56
CA VAL A 324 -0.28 -7.61 -22.57
C VAL A 324 0.61 -7.02 -23.67
N LEU A 325 1.77 -7.63 -23.92
CA LEU A 325 2.70 -7.19 -24.97
C LEU A 325 2.32 -7.70 -26.38
N SER A 326 1.22 -8.42 -26.51
CA SER A 326 0.71 -8.96 -27.77
C SER A 326 -0.42 -8.07 -28.34
N PRO A 327 -0.62 -8.02 -29.68
CA PRO A 327 -1.62 -7.17 -30.32
C PRO A 327 -3.08 -7.63 -30.10
N TYR A 328 -3.33 -8.58 -29.20
CA TYR A 328 -4.64 -9.16 -28.97
C TYR A 328 -5.43 -8.33 -27.95
N SER A 329 -6.27 -7.41 -28.43
CA SER A 329 -7.16 -6.62 -27.58
C SER A 329 -8.41 -7.40 -27.15
N ASN A 330 -9.00 -8.19 -28.06
CA ASN A 330 -10.22 -8.97 -27.80
C ASN A 330 -9.98 -10.11 -26.79
N ARG A 331 -10.92 -10.30 -25.85
CA ARG A 331 -10.86 -11.35 -24.80
C ARG A 331 -10.71 -12.75 -25.38
N TRP A 332 -11.41 -13.08 -26.46
CA TRP A 332 -11.35 -14.41 -27.09
C TRP A 332 -9.99 -14.67 -27.73
N PHE A 333 -9.40 -13.66 -28.40
CA PHE A 333 -8.05 -13.77 -28.94
C PHE A 333 -6.99 -13.86 -27.84
N ARG A 334 -7.16 -13.15 -26.72
CA ARG A 334 -6.30 -13.35 -25.55
C ARG A 334 -6.37 -14.77 -25.01
N ILE A 335 -7.57 -15.34 -24.87
CA ILE A 335 -7.76 -16.74 -24.43
C ILE A 335 -7.15 -17.73 -25.43
N MET A 336 -7.31 -17.50 -26.74
CA MET A 336 -6.72 -18.34 -27.77
C MET A 336 -5.19 -18.25 -27.74
N ALA A 337 -4.62 -17.05 -27.60
CA ALA A 337 -3.18 -16.83 -27.48
C ALA A 337 -2.60 -17.48 -26.21
N SER A 338 -3.29 -17.39 -25.07
CA SER A 338 -2.83 -18.04 -23.82
C SER A 338 -2.88 -19.56 -23.91
N ARG A 339 -3.76 -20.12 -24.76
CA ARG A 339 -3.83 -21.55 -25.08
C ARG A 339 -2.91 -21.98 -26.24
N GLY A 340 -2.08 -21.08 -26.77
CA GLY A 340 -1.15 -21.37 -27.86
C GLY A 340 -1.82 -21.53 -29.24
N LEU A 341 -3.10 -21.16 -29.38
CA LEU A 341 -3.84 -21.22 -30.64
C LEU A 341 -3.56 -20.02 -31.57
N LEU A 342 -2.91 -18.98 -31.05
CA LEU A 342 -2.50 -17.80 -31.80
C LEU A 342 -1.00 -17.51 -31.56
N PRO A 343 -0.28 -16.99 -32.57
CA PRO A 343 1.16 -16.77 -32.48
C PRO A 343 1.54 -15.66 -31.47
N MET A 344 2.59 -15.89 -30.69
CA MET A 344 3.13 -14.85 -29.82
C MET A 344 3.97 -13.87 -30.65
N PHE A 345 3.52 -12.63 -30.79
CA PHE A 345 4.21 -11.62 -31.63
C PHE A 345 5.43 -10.96 -30.95
N LEU A 346 6.19 -11.71 -30.14
CA LEU A 346 7.38 -11.25 -29.40
C LEU A 346 8.67 -11.89 -29.94
N SER A 347 9.01 -11.59 -31.20
CA SER A 347 10.29 -12.01 -31.79
C SER A 347 11.49 -11.47 -30.99
N LYS A 348 12.67 -12.09 -31.11
CA LYS A 348 13.91 -11.62 -30.46
C LYS A 348 14.18 -10.14 -30.74
N LYS A 349 14.02 -9.72 -32.00
CA LYS A 349 14.20 -8.32 -32.44
C LYS A 349 13.18 -7.38 -31.77
N ARG A 350 11.90 -7.76 -31.69
CA ARG A 350 10.87 -6.95 -31.03
C ARG A 350 11.11 -6.84 -29.53
N LYS A 351 11.52 -7.92 -28.86
CA LYS A 351 11.87 -7.90 -27.43
C LYS A 351 13.01 -6.91 -27.15
N LEU A 352 14.08 -6.94 -27.95
CA LEU A 352 15.19 -5.98 -27.82
C LEU A 352 14.72 -4.53 -28.04
N SER A 353 13.83 -4.30 -29.01
CA SER A 353 13.26 -2.97 -29.23
C SER A 353 12.43 -2.50 -28.04
N LEU A 354 11.54 -3.34 -27.51
CA LEU A 354 10.72 -3.02 -26.33
C LEU A 354 11.60 -2.76 -25.10
N LEU A 355 12.62 -3.59 -24.87
CA LEU A 355 13.59 -3.38 -23.79
C LEU A 355 14.33 -2.05 -23.95
N ASN A 356 14.74 -1.69 -25.16
CA ASN A 356 15.37 -0.38 -25.40
C ASN A 356 14.43 0.79 -25.06
N PHE A 357 13.14 0.66 -25.38
CA PHE A 357 12.14 1.67 -25.00
C PHE A 357 11.87 1.73 -23.49
N ILE A 358 12.07 0.63 -22.75
CA ILE A 358 11.88 0.57 -21.30
C ILE A 358 13.15 1.03 -20.55
N TYR A 359 14.33 0.60 -20.98
CA TYR A 359 15.61 0.85 -20.31
C TYR A 359 16.17 2.24 -20.59
N CYS A 360 16.00 2.77 -21.80
CA CYS A 360 16.44 4.12 -22.09
C CYS A 360 15.38 5.11 -21.58
N GLU A 361 15.72 5.88 -20.54
CA GLU A 361 14.82 6.86 -19.90
C GLU A 361 14.20 7.82 -20.92
N SER A 362 15.00 8.38 -21.83
CA SER A 362 14.50 9.28 -22.87
C SER A 362 13.51 8.60 -23.84
N HIS A 363 13.68 7.31 -24.11
CA HIS A 363 12.72 6.56 -24.92
C HIS A 363 11.45 6.22 -24.13
N ARG A 364 11.59 5.90 -22.84
CA ARG A 364 10.48 5.63 -21.93
C ARG A 364 9.57 6.84 -21.83
N ASP A 365 10.13 8.03 -21.64
CA ASP A 365 9.38 9.28 -21.54
C ASP A 365 8.54 9.53 -22.80
N ARG A 366 9.11 9.29 -23.99
CA ARG A 366 8.41 9.40 -25.26
C ARG A 366 7.26 8.40 -25.41
N ILE A 367 7.44 7.16 -24.96
CA ILE A 367 6.36 6.16 -25.00
C ILE A 367 5.25 6.51 -24.02
N VAL A 368 5.60 6.90 -22.79
CA VAL A 368 4.62 7.31 -21.78
C VAL A 368 3.82 8.52 -22.28
N TYR A 369 4.48 9.51 -22.86
CA TYR A 369 3.84 10.66 -23.49
C TYR A 369 2.86 10.23 -24.59
N LEU A 370 3.30 9.39 -25.54
CA LEU A 370 2.47 8.89 -26.63
C LEU A 370 1.22 8.14 -26.12
N LEU A 371 1.37 7.32 -25.08
CA LEU A 371 0.26 6.56 -24.51
C LEU A 371 -0.73 7.43 -23.73
N ASN A 372 -0.25 8.51 -23.10
CA ASN A 372 -1.11 9.46 -22.38
C ASN A 372 -1.80 10.50 -23.29
N GLU A 373 -1.22 10.85 -24.45
CA GLU A 373 -1.86 11.80 -25.39
C GLU A 373 -3.12 11.27 -26.06
N GLY A 374 -3.26 9.94 -26.16
CA GLY A 374 -4.48 9.31 -26.67
C GLY A 374 -5.74 9.66 -25.86
N GLU A 375 -5.60 10.06 -24.60
CA GLU A 375 -6.72 10.47 -23.74
C GLU A 375 -7.19 11.93 -23.96
N ARG A 376 -6.48 12.74 -24.78
CA ARG A 376 -6.82 14.16 -24.99
C ARG A 376 -7.61 14.46 -26.27
N ASN A 377 -7.79 13.46 -27.15
CA ASN A 377 -8.39 13.65 -28.48
C ASN A 377 -9.68 12.83 -28.72
N GLU A 378 -10.30 12.32 -27.66
CA GLU A 378 -11.68 11.79 -27.64
C GLU A 378 -12.49 12.55 -26.57
#